data_AF-A0A3M8D7F6-F1
#
_entry.id   AF-A0A3M8D7F6-F1
#
_cell.length_a   1.000
_cell.length_b   1.000
_cell.length_c   1.000
_cell.angle_alpha   90.00
_cell.angle_beta   90.00
_cell.angle_gamma   90.00
#
_symmetry.space_group_name_H-M   'P 1'
#
loop_
_entity.id
_entity.type
_entity.pdbx_description
1 polymer ?
#
loop_
_entity_poly.entity_id
_entity_poly.type
_entity_poly.pdbx_seq_one_letter_code
_entity_poly.pdbx_strand_id
1 'polypeptide(L)'
;MSNLQTSEIKNGFPPHFEDLKKSANRTSNWRERLEAVEELGRWRDPQTINLLKRLLINDSVYKVQEAAFQKLQNFGEDVELPPQKKGDLIKGTTKSLVRIKKSLPKGHTFEDFKEKLQKMRTDIYDAYEGEKGTDFEKWLENTWAEM
;
A
#
# COMPACT_ATOMS: atom_id res chain seq x y z
N MET A 1 -9.56 -15.33 -17.93
CA MET A 1 -9.74 -16.39 -16.90
C MET A 1 -8.45 -16.45 -16.10
N SER A 2 -8.38 -15.78 -14.95
CA SER A 2 -7.20 -15.84 -14.08
C SER A 2 -7.33 -17.05 -13.16
N ASN A 3 -6.41 -18.00 -13.29
CA ASN A 3 -6.23 -19.09 -12.33
C ASN A 3 -5.94 -18.49 -10.96
N LEU A 4 -6.94 -18.48 -10.07
CA LEU A 4 -6.70 -18.35 -8.65
C LEU A 4 -6.01 -19.64 -8.22
N GLN A 5 -4.69 -19.58 -8.01
CA GLN A 5 -4.00 -20.59 -7.22
C GLN A 5 -4.59 -20.51 -5.81
N THR A 6 -5.56 -21.38 -5.51
CA THR A 6 -6.05 -21.59 -4.15
C THR A 6 -4.91 -22.22 -3.36
N SER A 7 -4.06 -21.38 -2.76
CA SER A 7 -3.06 -21.84 -1.80
C SER A 7 -3.78 -22.56 -0.65
N GLU A 8 -3.40 -23.80 -0.34
CA GLU A 8 -3.98 -24.55 0.78
C GLU A 8 -3.93 -23.71 2.07
N ILE A 9 -5.10 -23.54 2.69
CA ILE A 9 -5.22 -22.91 4.00
C ILE A 9 -4.61 -23.88 5.02
N LYS A 10 -3.60 -23.41 5.72
CA LYS A 10 -2.91 -24.17 6.76
C LYS A 10 -3.63 -24.00 8.09
N ASN A 11 -3.70 -25.11 8.83
CA ASN A 11 -4.08 -25.11 10.24
C ASN A 11 -2.86 -24.74 11.09
N GLY A 12 -3.03 -23.79 12.03
CA GLY A 12 -1.96 -23.36 12.95
C GLY A 12 -1.61 -21.88 12.82
N PHE A 13 -0.48 -21.50 13.43
CA PHE A 13 -0.03 -20.11 13.52
C PHE A 13 1.15 -19.84 12.56
N PRO A 14 1.23 -18.66 11.93
CA PRO A 14 2.33 -18.35 11.03
C PRO A 14 3.68 -18.40 11.74
N PRO A 15 4.71 -19.07 11.17
CA PRO A 15 6.07 -18.86 11.63
C PRO A 15 6.46 -17.39 11.41
N HIS A 16 7.25 -16.83 12.32
CA HIS A 16 7.70 -15.43 12.25
C HIS A 16 6.56 -14.39 12.15
N PHE A 17 5.41 -14.64 12.77
CA PHE A 17 4.26 -13.72 12.74
C PHE A 17 4.61 -12.26 13.08
N GLU A 18 5.50 -12.02 14.03
CA GLU A 18 5.90 -10.64 14.37
C GLU A 18 6.63 -9.94 13.23
N ASP A 19 7.35 -10.66 12.38
CA ASP A 19 7.99 -10.08 11.20
C ASP A 19 6.97 -9.84 10.08
N LEU A 20 6.04 -10.78 9.86
CA LEU A 20 4.89 -10.56 8.95
C LEU A 20 4.06 -9.34 9.36
N LYS A 21 3.82 -9.18 10.67
CA LYS A 21 3.11 -8.04 11.23
C LYS A 21 3.89 -6.74 11.03
N LYS A 22 5.23 -6.74 11.20
CA LYS A 22 6.04 -5.56 10.87
C LYS A 22 5.95 -5.20 9.39
N SER A 23 6.10 -6.20 8.50
CA SER A 23 5.99 -6.00 7.05
C SER A 23 4.61 -5.46 6.66
N ALA A 24 3.53 -6.04 7.19
CA ALA A 24 2.17 -5.58 6.96
C ALA A 24 1.92 -4.12 7.43
N ASN A 25 2.65 -3.62 8.43
CA ASN A 25 2.52 -2.23 8.89
C ASN A 25 3.57 -1.28 8.29
N ARG A 26 4.38 -1.74 7.33
CA ARG A 26 5.43 -0.93 6.71
C ARG A 26 4.83 0.08 5.72
N THR A 27 4.68 1.33 6.15
CA THR A 27 4.13 2.42 5.32
C THR A 27 5.02 2.82 4.13
N SER A 28 6.28 2.39 4.11
CA SER A 28 7.26 2.75 3.08
C SER A 28 7.40 1.74 1.94
N ASN A 29 6.68 0.61 1.99
CA ASN A 29 6.80 -0.44 0.98
C ASN A 29 5.51 -1.26 0.86
N TRP A 30 4.64 -0.90 -0.07
CA TRP A 30 3.38 -1.60 -0.32
C TRP A 30 3.57 -3.01 -0.88
N ARG A 31 4.71 -3.30 -1.53
CA ARG A 31 5.03 -4.65 -2.02
C ARG A 31 5.30 -5.60 -0.84
N GLU A 32 6.07 -5.14 0.15
CA GLU A 32 6.24 -5.89 1.41
C GLU A 32 4.91 -6.09 2.14
N ARG A 33 4.02 -5.09 2.14
CA ARG A 33 2.68 -5.24 2.71
C ARG A 33 1.86 -6.27 1.94
N LEU A 34 1.92 -6.26 0.61
CA LEU A 34 1.23 -7.22 -0.24
C LEU A 34 1.77 -8.65 -0.01
N GLU A 35 3.08 -8.83 0.02
CA GLU A 35 3.71 -10.12 0.32
C GLU A 35 3.32 -10.64 1.71
N ALA A 36 3.24 -9.75 2.70
CA ALA A 36 2.76 -10.09 4.03
C ALA A 36 1.29 -10.53 4.01
N VAL A 37 0.42 -9.86 3.24
CA VAL A 37 -0.98 -10.29 3.04
C VAL A 37 -1.05 -11.69 2.43
N GLU A 38 -0.24 -11.94 1.40
CA GLU A 38 -0.19 -13.24 0.73
C GLU A 38 0.21 -14.36 1.71
N GLU A 39 1.24 -14.14 2.53
CA GLU A 39 1.68 -15.15 3.50
C GLU A 39 0.69 -15.30 4.66
N LEU A 40 0.19 -14.21 5.24
CA LEU A 40 -0.83 -14.24 6.30
C LEU A 40 -2.11 -14.96 5.85
N GLY A 41 -2.49 -14.79 4.58
CA GLY A 41 -3.64 -15.43 3.95
C GLY A 41 -3.55 -16.95 3.83
N ARG A 42 -2.43 -17.56 4.22
CA ARG A 42 -2.24 -19.02 4.28
C ARG A 42 -2.61 -19.60 5.63
N TRP A 43 -2.82 -18.78 6.65
CA TRP A 43 -2.97 -19.23 8.04
C TRP A 43 -4.29 -18.71 8.59
N ARG A 44 -5.27 -19.59 8.77
CA ARG A 44 -6.57 -19.20 9.34
C ARG A 44 -6.47 -19.17 10.87
N ASP A 45 -6.05 -18.04 11.40
CA ASP A 45 -5.85 -17.79 12.82
C ASP A 45 -6.51 -16.44 13.22
N PRO A 46 -7.05 -16.28 14.44
CA PRO A 46 -7.68 -15.03 14.85
C PRO A 46 -6.77 -13.79 14.72
N GLN A 47 -5.47 -13.91 14.96
CA GLN A 47 -4.54 -12.78 14.83
C GLN A 47 -4.28 -12.41 13.36
N THR A 48 -4.18 -13.40 12.48
CA THR A 48 -4.01 -13.16 11.04
C THR A 48 -5.28 -12.55 10.45
N ILE A 49 -6.46 -13.07 10.79
CA ILE A 49 -7.76 -12.51 10.39
C ILE A 49 -7.88 -11.05 10.84
N ASN A 50 -7.56 -10.75 12.10
CA ASN A 50 -7.61 -9.38 12.62
C ASN A 50 -6.63 -8.44 11.90
N LEU A 51 -5.44 -8.92 11.55
CA LEU A 51 -4.47 -8.12 10.79
C LEU A 51 -4.95 -7.87 9.35
N LEU A 52 -5.47 -8.89 8.66
CA LEU A 52 -6.03 -8.77 7.31
C LEU A 52 -7.24 -7.82 7.29
N LYS A 53 -8.15 -7.89 8.27
CA LYS A 53 -9.29 -6.94 8.37
C LYS A 53 -8.82 -5.50 8.52
N ARG A 54 -7.73 -5.25 9.26
CA ARG A 54 -7.16 -3.90 9.37
C ARG A 54 -6.58 -3.42 8.05
N LEU A 55 -5.89 -4.28 7.30
CA LEU A 55 -5.31 -3.94 5.99
C LEU A 55 -6.41 -3.67 4.96
N LEU A 56 -7.45 -4.50 4.93
CA LEU A 56 -8.63 -4.31 4.09
C LEU A 56 -9.20 -2.90 4.23
N ILE A 57 -9.31 -2.38 5.46
CA ILE A 57 -9.96 -1.10 5.74
C ILE A 57 -8.98 0.09 5.59
N ASN A 58 -7.72 -0.08 6.00
CA ASN A 58 -6.83 1.06 6.26
C ASN A 58 -5.62 1.17 5.31
N ASP A 59 -5.33 0.18 4.47
CA ASP A 59 -4.18 0.29 3.58
C ASP A 59 -4.37 1.46 2.60
N SER A 60 -3.30 2.18 2.30
CA SER A 60 -3.32 3.31 1.36
C SER A 60 -3.34 2.89 -0.11
N VAL A 61 -3.03 1.61 -0.39
CA VAL A 61 -2.94 1.05 -1.74
C VAL A 61 -4.08 0.06 -1.96
N TYR A 62 -4.93 0.32 -2.95
CA TYR A 62 -6.14 -0.47 -3.18
C TYR A 62 -5.85 -1.94 -3.46
N LYS A 63 -4.76 -2.23 -4.16
CA LYS A 63 -4.31 -3.60 -4.45
C LYS A 63 -4.03 -4.43 -3.19
N VAL A 64 -3.54 -3.80 -2.12
CA VAL A 64 -3.33 -4.49 -0.84
C VAL A 64 -4.67 -4.76 -0.15
N GLN A 65 -5.62 -3.82 -0.24
CA GLN A 65 -6.99 -4.01 0.26
C GLN A 65 -7.69 -5.18 -0.46
N GLU A 66 -7.60 -5.23 -1.79
CA GLU A 66 -8.15 -6.32 -2.61
C GLU A 66 -7.55 -7.68 -2.24
N ALA A 67 -6.23 -7.76 -2.09
CA ALA A 67 -5.58 -8.99 -1.67
C ALA A 67 -6.09 -9.44 -0.30
N ALA A 68 -6.18 -8.52 0.68
CA ALA A 68 -6.68 -8.84 2.02
C ALA A 68 -8.14 -9.31 1.98
N PHE A 69 -8.98 -8.65 1.19
CA PHE A 69 -10.37 -9.05 0.95
C PHE A 69 -10.46 -10.49 0.44
N GLN A 70 -9.72 -10.83 -0.62
CA GLN A 70 -9.72 -12.18 -1.19
C GLN A 70 -9.29 -13.25 -0.17
N LYS A 71 -8.26 -12.96 0.64
CA LYS A 71 -7.83 -13.89 1.69
C LYS A 71 -8.89 -14.08 2.77
N LEU A 72 -9.55 -13.00 3.19
CA LEU A 72 -10.63 -13.04 4.17
C LEU A 72 -11.85 -13.82 3.64
N GLN A 73 -12.24 -13.62 2.38
CA GLN A 73 -13.29 -14.41 1.75
C GLN A 73 -12.95 -15.90 1.71
N ASN A 74 -11.70 -16.26 1.41
CA ASN A 74 -11.24 -17.65 1.43
C ASN A 74 -11.30 -18.26 2.84
N PHE A 75 -11.19 -17.45 3.90
CA PHE A 75 -11.40 -17.88 5.28
C PHE A 75 -12.88 -17.96 5.68
N GLY A 76 -13.80 -17.58 4.79
CA GLY A 76 -15.24 -17.54 5.06
C GLY A 76 -15.66 -16.36 5.93
N GLU A 77 -14.85 -15.30 6.00
CA GLU A 77 -15.20 -14.09 6.74
C GLU A 77 -16.23 -13.27 5.96
N ASP A 78 -17.23 -12.75 6.67
CA ASP A 78 -18.21 -11.81 6.13
C ASP A 78 -17.61 -10.40 6.13
N VAL A 79 -17.08 -9.98 4.97
CA VAL A 79 -16.41 -8.70 4.76
C VAL A 79 -16.77 -8.11 3.41
N GLU A 80 -16.72 -6.78 3.32
CA GLU A 80 -16.91 -6.05 2.07
C GLU A 80 -15.61 -5.35 1.66
N LEU A 81 -15.32 -5.33 0.37
CA LEU A 81 -14.23 -4.54 -0.18
C LEU A 81 -14.63 -3.06 -0.20
N PRO A 82 -13.91 -2.15 0.48
CA PRO A 82 -14.21 -0.73 0.40
C PRO A 82 -14.08 -0.22 -1.05
N PRO A 83 -14.77 0.87 -1.40
CA PRO A 83 -14.57 1.50 -2.70
C PRO A 83 -13.15 2.08 -2.79
N GLN A 84 -12.55 1.97 -3.97
CA GLN A 84 -11.27 2.61 -4.26
C GLN A 84 -11.36 4.11 -3.95
N LYS A 85 -10.40 4.60 -3.17
CA LYS A 85 -10.42 5.98 -2.68
C LYS A 85 -10.24 6.95 -3.84
N LYS A 86 -11.15 7.92 -3.94
CA LYS A 86 -11.05 9.03 -4.90
C LYS A 86 -10.36 10.23 -4.24
N GLY A 87 -9.45 10.89 -4.96
CA GLY A 87 -8.72 12.06 -4.49
C GLY A 87 -7.46 11.72 -3.70
N ASP A 88 -7.18 12.47 -2.63
CA ASP A 88 -5.97 12.34 -1.81
C ASP A 88 -5.90 10.96 -1.13
N LEU A 89 -4.98 10.09 -1.57
CA LEU A 89 -4.72 8.80 -0.91
C LEU A 89 -4.29 9.01 0.55
N ILE A 90 -3.39 9.96 0.76
CA ILE A 90 -2.97 10.43 2.09
C ILE A 90 -3.43 11.86 2.27
N LYS A 91 -4.10 12.14 3.40
CA LYS A 91 -4.63 13.47 3.72
C LYS A 91 -3.51 14.51 3.69
N GLY A 92 -3.68 15.57 2.88
CA GLY A 92 -2.72 16.66 2.80
C GLY A 92 -1.55 16.37 1.86
N THR A 93 -1.74 15.48 0.89
CA THR A 93 -0.73 15.16 -0.13
C THR A 93 -0.31 16.43 -0.86
N THR A 94 -1.25 17.19 -1.43
CA THR A 94 -0.97 18.42 -2.20
C THR A 94 -0.11 19.40 -1.41
N LYS A 95 -0.46 19.67 -0.14
CA LYS A 95 0.30 20.59 0.73
C LYS A 95 1.73 20.10 0.96
N SER A 96 1.91 18.79 1.07
CA SER A 96 3.20 18.16 1.31
C SER A 96 4.09 18.26 0.07
N LEU A 97 3.55 17.96 -1.12
CA LEU A 97 4.26 18.08 -2.39
C LEU A 97 4.73 19.52 -2.63
N VAL A 98 3.83 20.51 -2.44
CA VAL A 98 4.17 21.94 -2.57
C VAL A 98 5.28 22.35 -1.60
N ARG A 99 5.21 21.90 -0.34
CA ARG A 99 6.26 22.21 0.66
C ARG A 99 7.61 21.62 0.26
N ILE A 100 7.63 20.40 -0.25
CA ILE A 100 8.87 19.73 -0.71
C ILE A 100 9.46 20.50 -1.88
N LYS A 101 8.66 20.84 -2.91
CA LYS A 101 9.11 21.62 -4.07
C LYS A 101 9.69 22.98 -3.65
N LYS A 102 9.00 23.71 -2.77
CA LYS A 102 9.46 25.01 -2.25
C LYS A 102 10.71 24.94 -1.36
N SER A 103 11.04 23.75 -0.85
CA SER A 103 12.24 23.54 -0.02
C SER A 103 13.51 23.25 -0.83
N LEU A 104 13.40 23.17 -2.15
CA LEU A 104 14.53 22.92 -3.06
C LEU A 104 15.11 24.24 -3.59
N PRO A 105 16.40 24.26 -3.96
CA PRO A 105 17.01 25.43 -4.60
C PRO A 105 16.26 25.88 -5.86
N LYS A 106 16.45 27.15 -6.23
CA LYS A 106 15.94 27.67 -7.51
C LYS A 106 16.61 26.91 -8.66
N GLY A 107 15.81 26.43 -9.61
CA GLY A 107 16.30 25.66 -10.77
C GLY A 107 16.48 24.17 -10.52
N HIS A 108 15.96 23.62 -9.42
CA HIS A 108 15.93 22.17 -9.18
C HIS A 108 15.22 21.41 -10.31
N THR A 109 15.63 20.18 -10.54
CA THR A 109 15.02 19.30 -11.54
C THR A 109 13.84 18.52 -10.96
N PHE A 110 13.12 17.80 -11.83
CA PHE A 110 12.10 16.85 -11.41
C PHE A 110 12.70 15.73 -10.55
N GLU A 111 13.90 15.26 -10.90
CA GLU A 111 14.62 14.20 -10.17
C GLU A 111 14.99 14.65 -8.76
N ASP A 112 15.48 15.89 -8.58
CA ASP A 112 15.74 16.46 -7.25
C ASP A 112 14.47 16.44 -6.37
N PHE A 113 13.33 16.77 -6.98
CA PHE A 113 12.03 16.74 -6.30
C PHE A 113 11.60 15.32 -5.95
N LYS A 114 11.69 14.39 -6.90
CA LYS A 114 11.33 12.98 -6.73
C LYS A 114 12.17 12.33 -5.63
N GLU A 115 13.49 12.53 -5.65
CA GLU A 115 14.41 12.01 -4.64
C GLU A 115 14.07 12.56 -3.25
N LYS A 116 13.83 13.88 -3.14
CA LYS A 116 13.46 14.49 -1.87
C LYS A 116 12.08 14.03 -1.39
N LEU A 117 11.12 13.82 -2.29
CA LEU A 117 9.82 13.25 -1.96
C LEU A 117 9.96 11.84 -1.37
N GLN A 118 10.71 10.98 -2.04
CA GLN A 118 10.94 9.61 -1.60
C GLN A 118 11.59 9.56 -0.22
N LYS A 119 12.53 10.45 0.07
CA LYS A 119 13.21 10.54 1.38
C LYS A 119 12.33 11.13 2.48
N MET A 120 11.62 12.21 2.19
CA MET A 120 10.92 13.00 3.22
C MET A 120 9.50 12.53 3.50
N ARG A 121 8.83 11.95 2.50
CA ARG A 121 7.43 11.49 2.56
C ARG A 121 7.27 10.19 1.79
N THR A 122 8.03 9.18 2.24
CA THR A 122 7.98 7.83 1.68
C THR A 122 6.58 7.23 1.73
N ASP A 123 5.77 7.61 2.72
CA ASP A 123 4.36 7.23 2.81
C ASP A 123 3.55 7.70 1.59
N ILE A 124 3.73 8.95 1.16
CA ILE A 124 3.07 9.49 -0.05
C ILE A 124 3.65 8.81 -1.28
N TYR A 125 4.98 8.73 -1.37
CA TYR A 125 5.64 8.13 -2.52
C TYR A 125 5.14 6.69 -2.74
N ASP A 126 5.18 5.87 -1.68
CA ASP A 126 4.74 4.47 -1.69
C ASP A 126 3.26 4.32 -2.05
N ALA A 127 2.38 5.10 -1.43
CA ALA A 127 0.95 5.02 -1.69
C ALA A 127 0.61 5.32 -3.16
N TYR A 128 1.18 6.38 -3.72
CA TYR A 128 0.91 6.75 -5.11
C TYR A 128 1.64 5.82 -6.10
N GLU A 129 2.82 5.30 -5.76
CA GLU A 129 3.51 4.33 -6.62
C GLU A 129 2.72 3.01 -6.70
N GLY A 130 2.20 2.52 -5.58
CA GLY A 130 1.32 1.35 -5.57
C GLY A 130 -0.01 1.57 -6.30
N GLU A 131 -0.60 2.76 -6.15
CA GLU A 131 -1.90 3.07 -6.74
C GLU A 131 -1.83 3.38 -8.25
N LYS A 132 -0.79 4.09 -8.69
CA LYS A 132 -0.61 4.50 -10.09
C LYS A 132 0.14 3.46 -10.92
N GLY A 133 0.94 2.61 -10.28
CA GLY A 133 1.72 1.58 -10.98
C GLY A 133 2.57 2.18 -12.09
N THR A 134 2.38 1.71 -13.32
CA THR A 134 3.14 2.16 -14.50
C THR A 134 2.95 3.65 -14.82
N ASP A 135 1.84 4.25 -14.40
CA ASP A 135 1.56 5.66 -14.63
C ASP A 135 2.13 6.58 -13.54
N PHE A 136 2.79 6.02 -12.51
CA PHE A 136 3.29 6.78 -11.37
C PHE A 136 4.25 7.90 -11.79
N GLU A 137 5.22 7.58 -12.65
CA GLU A 137 6.25 8.54 -13.07
C GLU A 137 5.63 9.74 -13.77
N LYS A 138 4.77 9.47 -14.77
CA LYS A 138 4.05 10.48 -15.54
C LYS A 138 3.13 11.32 -14.67
N TRP A 139 2.41 10.68 -13.74
CA TRP A 139 1.56 11.40 -12.80
C TRP A 139 2.37 12.33 -11.90
N LEU A 140 3.51 11.87 -11.38
CA LEU A 140 4.34 12.65 -10.47
C LEU A 140 5.00 13.83 -11.19
N GLU A 141 5.46 13.62 -12.42
CA GLU A 141 6.05 14.68 -13.26
C GLU A 141 5.02 15.77 -13.60
N ASN A 142 3.82 15.38 -14.04
CA ASN A 142 2.73 16.34 -14.29
C ASN A 142 2.35 17.11 -13.03
N THR A 143 2.19 16.40 -11.91
CA THR A 143 1.90 17.03 -10.62
C THR A 143 3.00 18.01 -10.22
N TRP A 144 4.27 17.67 -10.46
CA TRP A 144 5.39 18.58 -10.22
C TRP A 144 5.35 19.80 -11.12
N ALA A 145 5.04 19.64 -12.41
CA ALA A 145 4.96 20.75 -13.36
C ALA A 145 3.81 21.73 -13.05
N GLU A 146 2.69 21.23 -12.51
CA GLU A 146 1.49 22.03 -12.20
C GLU A 146 1.54 22.79 -10.86
N MET A 147 2.52 22.50 -9.99
CA MET A 147 2.69 23.13 -8.66
C MET A 147 3.48 24.45 -8.70
#